data_AF-A0A1G2L6S8-F1
#
_entry.id   AF-A0A1G2L6S8-F1
#
_cell.length_a   1.000
_cell.length_b   1.000
_cell.length_c   1.000
_cell.angle_alpha   90.00
_cell.angle_beta   90.00
_cell.angle_gamma   90.00
#
_symmetry.space_group_name_H-M   'P 1'
#
loop_
_entity.id
_entity.type
_entity.pdbx_description
1 polymer ?
#
loop_
_entity_poly.entity_id
_entity_poly.type
_entity_poly.pdbx_seq_one_letter_code
_entity_poly.pdbx_strand_id
1 'polypeptide(L)'
;MENTKYNKNTFICNAVMPYRRIDKKMQVPFKKYMPVAIHVGVWVFIWLWVGLRFGMVLWIPFISWSMWYIIGPSWSIRKKRFYKNLIGAIGGTVYAVAFILLIPVAANLFGSFAIPMLGFFAGLTILLLELTDWFEYAMSYFFTFGSYFAFAFAGGAYGAVGDYGIVFAGSWGSAAGYIQDFAYFMALILVGFFLGYITDIVRYKILAHEGLTDESQQKTIFDKEV
;
A
#
# COMPACT_ATOMS: atom_id res chain seq x y z
N MET A 1 21.22 73.71 13.67
CA MET A 1 20.23 73.98 14.74
C MET A 1 18.96 73.29 14.29
N GLU A 2 18.75 72.05 14.75
CA GLU A 2 17.65 71.70 15.69
C GLU A 2 16.26 71.87 15.05
N ASN A 3 15.27 70.99 15.16
CA ASN A 3 15.06 69.75 15.90
C ASN A 3 13.74 69.22 15.32
N THR A 4 13.61 67.94 14.96
CA THR A 4 12.30 67.28 14.98
C THR A 4 12.49 65.77 15.04
N LYS A 5 12.46 65.27 16.29
CA LYS A 5 12.27 63.87 16.63
C LYS A 5 10.93 63.38 16.10
N TYR A 6 10.93 62.30 15.33
CA TYR A 6 9.80 61.36 15.29
C TYR A 6 10.35 59.95 15.52
N ASN A 7 10.19 59.48 16.75
CA ASN A 7 10.15 58.07 17.08
C ASN A 7 8.81 57.83 17.77
N LYS A 8 7.99 56.96 17.20
CA LYS A 8 7.13 56.04 17.94
C LYS A 8 6.73 54.88 17.03
N ASN A 9 7.39 53.75 17.30
CA ASN A 9 6.94 52.40 17.02
C ASN A 9 5.41 52.25 17.02
N THR A 10 4.83 51.75 15.92
CA THR A 10 3.82 50.69 15.98
C THR A 10 3.83 49.92 14.66
N PHE A 11 4.83 49.06 14.52
CA PHE A 11 4.71 47.86 13.70
C PHE A 11 3.65 46.95 14.36
N ILE A 12 3.00 46.13 13.54
CA ILE A 12 1.99 45.10 13.89
C ILE A 12 0.55 45.64 13.94
N CYS A 13 -0.08 45.70 12.77
CA CYS A 13 -1.47 45.28 12.66
C CYS A 13 -1.51 44.03 11.77
N ASN A 14 -1.75 42.92 12.45
CA ASN A 14 -2.01 41.61 11.91
C ASN A 14 -2.89 41.69 10.66
N ALA A 15 -2.32 41.34 9.50
CA ALA A 15 -3.11 40.76 8.43
C ALA A 15 -3.60 39.40 8.93
N VAL A 16 -4.63 39.43 9.77
CA VAL A 16 -5.47 38.27 10.05
C VAL A 16 -6.04 37.90 8.69
N MET A 17 -5.41 36.93 8.03
CA MET A 17 -6.03 36.26 6.90
C MET A 17 -7.43 35.92 7.34
N PRO A 18 -8.48 36.32 6.59
CA PRO A 18 -9.82 35.90 6.94
C PRO A 18 -9.78 34.39 6.98
N TYR A 19 -9.97 33.81 8.17
CA TYR A 19 -10.26 32.41 8.35
C TYR A 19 -11.30 32.08 7.30
N ARG A 20 -10.89 31.37 6.25
CA ARG A 20 -11.77 30.96 5.15
C ARG A 20 -12.90 30.24 5.86
N ARG A 21 -14.06 30.88 5.91
CA ARG A 21 -15.28 30.32 6.47
C ARG A 21 -15.43 28.98 5.75
N ILE A 22 -15.16 27.88 6.47
CA ILE A 22 -15.39 26.55 5.94
C ILE A 22 -16.91 26.49 5.84
N ASP A 23 -17.42 26.88 4.68
CA ASP A 23 -18.83 26.79 4.39
C ASP A 23 -19.21 25.34 4.65
N LYS A 24 -20.08 25.13 5.64
CA LYS A 24 -20.71 23.85 6.00
C LYS A 24 -21.47 23.18 4.82
N LYS A 25 -21.27 23.63 3.58
CA LYS A 25 -22.08 23.36 2.39
C LYS A 25 -21.44 22.42 1.35
N MET A 26 -20.28 21.82 1.58
CA MET A 26 -19.69 20.89 0.59
C MET A 26 -19.48 19.46 1.11
N GLN A 27 -20.32 18.99 2.04
CA GLN A 27 -20.44 17.55 2.26
C GLN A 27 -21.47 17.00 1.28
N VAL A 28 -20.98 16.31 0.26
CA VAL A 28 -21.79 15.55 -0.69
C VAL A 28 -22.63 14.54 0.09
N PRO A 29 -23.94 14.41 -0.20
CA PRO A 29 -24.79 13.50 0.54
C PRO A 29 -24.29 12.05 0.41
N PHE A 30 -24.19 11.34 1.54
CA PHE A 30 -23.72 9.96 1.65
C PHE A 30 -24.30 9.01 0.60
N LYS A 31 -25.59 9.19 0.27
CA LYS A 31 -26.30 8.38 -0.74
C LYS A 31 -25.62 8.37 -2.11
N LYS A 32 -24.92 9.44 -2.51
CA LYS A 32 -24.19 9.50 -3.79
C LYS A 32 -22.93 8.64 -3.80
N TYR A 33 -22.40 8.26 -2.64
CA TYR A 33 -21.25 7.34 -2.54
C TYR A 33 -21.68 5.87 -2.42
N MET A 34 -22.96 5.61 -2.11
CA MET A 34 -23.50 4.27 -1.94
C MET A 34 -23.25 3.35 -3.15
N PRO A 35 -23.43 3.80 -4.42
CA PRO A 35 -23.20 2.93 -5.56
C PRO A 35 -21.73 2.50 -5.68
N VAL A 36 -20.78 3.36 -5.30
CA VAL A 36 -19.34 3.01 -5.25
C VAL A 36 -19.10 1.95 -4.17
N ALA A 37 -19.68 2.12 -2.98
CA ALA A 37 -19.51 1.15 -1.89
C ALA A 37 -20.10 -0.22 -2.24
N ILE A 38 -21.30 -0.26 -2.82
CA ILE A 38 -21.94 -1.49 -3.31
C ILE A 38 -21.05 -2.16 -4.36
N HIS A 39 -20.53 -1.39 -5.31
CA HIS A 39 -19.65 -1.90 -6.35
C HIS A 39 -18.38 -2.57 -5.78
N VAL A 40 -17.71 -1.93 -4.81
CA VAL A 40 -16.55 -2.52 -4.13
C VAL A 40 -16.96 -3.79 -3.38
N GLY A 41 -18.08 -3.77 -2.66
CA GLY A 41 -18.61 -4.94 -1.95
C GLY A 41 -18.89 -6.14 -2.88
N VAL A 42 -19.39 -5.89 -4.09
CA VAL A 42 -19.59 -6.93 -5.12
C VAL A 42 -18.26 -7.55 -5.55
N TRP A 43 -17.22 -6.75 -5.78
CA TRP A 43 -15.90 -7.29 -6.12
C TRP A 43 -15.26 -8.09 -4.98
N VAL A 44 -15.39 -7.61 -3.74
CA VAL A 44 -14.96 -8.35 -2.55
C VAL A 44 -15.67 -9.71 -2.50
N PHE A 45 -16.99 -9.73 -2.69
CA PHE A 45 -17.76 -10.97 -2.71
C PHE A 45 -17.30 -11.92 -3.82
N ILE A 46 -17.14 -11.43 -5.05
CA ILE A 46 -16.66 -12.24 -6.19
C ILE A 46 -15.29 -12.83 -5.89
N TRP A 47 -14.35 -12.01 -5.40
CA TRP A 47 -13.00 -12.47 -5.06
C TRP A 47 -13.02 -13.55 -3.97
N LEU A 48 -13.73 -13.31 -2.87
CA LEU A 48 -13.85 -14.29 -1.79
C LEU A 48 -14.51 -15.59 -2.28
N TRP A 49 -15.56 -15.50 -3.08
CA TRP A 49 -16.23 -16.68 -3.63
C TRP A 49 -15.31 -17.50 -4.54
N VAL A 50 -14.64 -16.86 -5.50
CA VAL A 50 -13.67 -17.52 -6.39
C VAL A 50 -12.53 -18.11 -5.56
N GLY A 51 -11.92 -17.33 -4.70
CA GLY A 51 -10.77 -17.77 -3.94
C GLY A 51 -11.10 -18.91 -2.98
N LEU A 52 -12.26 -18.90 -2.33
CA LEU A 52 -12.69 -20.05 -1.50
C LEU A 52 -12.96 -21.29 -2.36
N ARG A 53 -13.53 -21.13 -3.56
CA ARG A 53 -13.85 -22.24 -4.46
C ARG A 53 -12.61 -22.97 -4.99
N PHE A 54 -11.53 -22.23 -5.22
CA PHE A 54 -10.26 -22.74 -5.76
C PHE A 54 -9.17 -22.90 -4.71
N GLY A 55 -9.45 -22.60 -3.44
CA GLY A 55 -8.46 -22.66 -2.39
C GLY A 55 -7.31 -21.68 -2.64
N MET A 56 -7.61 -20.39 -2.81
CA MET A 56 -6.58 -19.36 -3.01
C MET A 56 -6.27 -18.63 -1.72
N VAL A 57 -5.06 -18.07 -1.63
CA VAL A 57 -4.70 -17.15 -0.53
C VAL A 57 -5.41 -15.81 -0.73
N LEU A 58 -6.50 -15.63 0.02
CA LEU A 58 -7.45 -14.53 -0.19
C LEU A 58 -6.90 -13.15 0.13
N TRP A 59 -5.97 -13.06 1.07
CA TRP A 59 -5.50 -11.77 1.61
C TRP A 59 -4.47 -11.08 0.71
N ILE A 60 -3.69 -11.82 -0.08
CA ILE A 60 -2.64 -11.25 -0.94
C ILE A 60 -3.24 -10.25 -1.95
N PRO A 61 -4.33 -10.58 -2.68
CA PRO A 61 -4.93 -9.62 -3.60
C PRO A 61 -5.54 -8.41 -2.91
N PHE A 62 -6.01 -8.51 -1.67
CA PHE A 62 -6.48 -7.33 -0.93
C PHE A 62 -5.36 -6.35 -0.65
N ILE A 63 -4.15 -6.83 -0.34
CA ILE A 63 -2.99 -5.97 -0.13
C ILE A 63 -2.63 -5.23 -1.42
N SER A 64 -2.43 -5.93 -2.55
CA SER A 64 -2.08 -5.24 -3.79
C SER A 64 -3.23 -4.40 -4.37
N TRP A 65 -4.49 -4.77 -4.11
CA TRP A 65 -5.64 -3.92 -4.39
C TRP A 65 -5.59 -2.61 -3.58
N SER A 66 -5.27 -2.66 -2.29
CA SER A 66 -5.07 -1.44 -1.49
C SER A 66 -3.89 -0.60 -2.01
N MET A 67 -2.80 -1.24 -2.42
CA MET A 67 -1.61 -0.58 -2.96
C MET A 67 -1.93 0.21 -4.24
N TRP A 68 -2.91 -0.21 -5.04
CA TRP A 68 -3.40 0.57 -6.17
C TRP A 68 -3.88 1.97 -5.73
N TYR A 69 -4.56 2.09 -4.60
CA TYR A 69 -5.11 3.36 -4.13
C TYR A 69 -4.11 4.24 -3.39
N ILE A 70 -3.06 3.66 -2.81
CA ILE A 70 -2.04 4.39 -2.02
C ILE A 70 -1.16 5.29 -2.91
N ILE A 71 -0.94 4.94 -4.18
CA ILE A 71 0.01 5.67 -5.05
C ILE A 71 -0.50 7.02 -5.57
N GLY A 72 -1.77 7.37 -5.32
CA GLY A 72 -2.25 8.71 -5.58
C GLY A 72 -3.77 8.87 -5.54
N PRO A 73 -4.26 10.12 -5.45
CA PRO A 73 -5.67 10.43 -5.24
C PRO A 73 -6.52 10.29 -6.52
N SER A 74 -5.93 10.48 -7.69
CA SER A 74 -6.66 10.43 -8.98
C SER A 74 -6.24 9.25 -9.86
N TRP A 75 -7.16 8.86 -10.74
CA TRP A 75 -6.98 7.77 -11.70
C TRP A 75 -5.77 7.97 -12.63
N SER A 76 -5.56 9.21 -13.08
CA SER A 76 -4.45 9.57 -13.97
C SER A 76 -3.09 9.39 -13.28
N ILE A 77 -2.98 9.80 -12.03
CA ILE A 77 -1.77 9.63 -11.21
C ILE A 77 -1.51 8.14 -10.97
N ARG A 78 -2.54 7.38 -10.56
CA ARG A 78 -2.39 5.93 -10.31
C ARG A 78 -1.91 5.16 -11.53
N LYS A 79 -2.48 5.43 -12.71
CA LYS A 79 -2.02 4.85 -13.98
C LYS A 79 -0.56 5.16 -14.29
N LYS A 80 -0.16 6.43 -14.18
CA LYS A 80 1.21 6.85 -14.47
C LYS A 80 2.22 6.20 -13.52
N ARG A 81 1.83 5.93 -12.27
CA ARG A 81 2.70 5.37 -11.23
C ARG A 81 2.61 3.84 -11.11
N PHE A 82 1.70 3.20 -11.83
CA PHE A 82 1.45 1.76 -11.74
C PHE A 82 2.71 0.92 -11.98
N TYR A 83 3.48 1.21 -13.03
CA TYR A 83 4.69 0.45 -13.35
C TYR A 83 5.72 0.52 -12.23
N LYS A 84 5.86 1.68 -11.57
CA LYS A 84 6.77 1.86 -10.43
C LYS A 84 6.29 1.08 -9.22
N ASN A 85 4.98 1.05 -8.97
CA ASN A 85 4.37 0.25 -7.93
C ASN A 85 4.58 -1.25 -8.17
N LEU A 86 4.46 -1.70 -9.43
CA LEU A 86 4.71 -3.08 -9.82
C LEU A 86 6.19 -3.46 -9.65
N ILE A 87 7.12 -2.57 -10.03
CA ILE A 87 8.56 -2.74 -9.76
C ILE A 87 8.80 -2.86 -8.26
N GLY A 88 8.15 -2.02 -7.44
CA GLY A 88 8.23 -2.11 -5.99
C GLY A 88 7.68 -3.41 -5.43
N ALA A 89 6.56 -3.89 -5.98
CA ALA A 89 5.97 -5.16 -5.60
C ALA A 89 6.92 -6.34 -5.89
N ILE A 90 7.47 -6.38 -7.10
CA ILE A 90 8.46 -7.40 -7.51
C ILE A 90 9.71 -7.30 -6.64
N GLY A 91 10.25 -6.09 -6.48
CA GLY A 91 11.48 -5.86 -5.72
C GLY A 91 11.35 -6.24 -4.25
N GLY A 92 10.24 -5.90 -3.59
CA GLY A 92 9.98 -6.33 -2.21
C GLY A 92 9.86 -7.85 -2.08
N THR A 93 9.27 -8.52 -3.07
CA THR A 93 9.16 -9.99 -3.11
C THR A 93 10.55 -10.64 -3.28
N VAL A 94 11.36 -10.15 -4.24
CA VAL A 94 12.74 -10.62 -4.44
C VAL A 94 13.59 -10.39 -3.19
N TYR A 95 13.43 -9.23 -2.54
CA TYR A 95 14.11 -8.92 -1.30
C TYR A 95 13.72 -9.87 -0.16
N ALA A 96 12.45 -10.24 -0.05
CA ALA A 96 11.98 -11.24 0.92
C ALA A 96 12.58 -12.62 0.66
N VAL A 97 12.64 -13.06 -0.60
CA VAL A 97 13.32 -14.33 -0.96
C VAL A 97 14.78 -14.30 -0.53
N ALA A 98 15.52 -13.23 -0.81
CA ALA A 98 16.91 -13.10 -0.39
C ALA A 98 17.05 -13.19 1.13
N PHE A 99 16.16 -12.55 1.89
CA PHE A 99 16.14 -12.63 3.36
C PHE A 99 15.84 -14.02 3.89
N ILE A 100 14.91 -14.74 3.27
CA ILE A 100 14.60 -16.12 3.64
C ILE A 100 15.81 -17.02 3.43
N LEU A 101 16.54 -16.85 2.32
CA LEU A 101 17.77 -17.59 2.05
C LEU A 101 18.91 -17.27 3.04
N LEU A 102 18.85 -16.13 3.73
CA LEU A 102 19.82 -15.74 4.76
C LEU A 102 19.47 -16.27 6.16
N ILE A 103 18.29 -16.89 6.36
CA ILE A 103 17.89 -17.45 7.66
C ILE A 103 18.93 -18.42 8.25
N PRO A 104 19.50 -19.38 7.49
CA PRO A 104 20.49 -20.31 8.06
C PRO A 104 21.75 -19.59 8.56
N VAL A 105 22.20 -18.57 7.83
CA VAL A 105 23.34 -17.75 8.23
C VAL A 105 23.01 -16.96 9.50
N ALA A 106 21.84 -16.32 9.53
CA ALA A 106 21.38 -15.59 10.71
C ALA A 106 21.17 -16.52 11.93
N ALA A 107 20.68 -17.75 11.73
CA ALA A 107 20.53 -18.75 12.77
C ALA A 107 21.87 -19.16 13.38
N ASN A 108 22.91 -19.31 12.56
CA ASN A 108 24.26 -19.58 13.03
C ASN A 108 24.87 -18.42 13.84
N LEU A 109 24.53 -17.17 13.50
CA LEU A 109 25.08 -15.98 14.15
C LEU A 109 24.31 -15.55 15.40
N PHE A 110 22.97 -15.65 15.37
CA PHE A 110 22.08 -15.04 16.35
C PHE A 110 21.17 -16.07 17.07
N GLY A 111 21.26 -17.36 16.73
CA GLY A 111 20.47 -18.41 17.34
C GLY A 111 18.96 -18.16 17.20
N SER A 112 18.25 -18.21 18.33
CA SER A 112 16.80 -17.96 18.39
C SER A 112 16.38 -16.54 18.00
N PHE A 113 17.31 -15.59 18.00
CA PHE A 113 17.06 -14.21 17.57
C PHE A 113 17.23 -14.00 16.06
N ALA A 114 17.55 -15.03 15.28
CA ALA A 114 17.80 -14.90 13.84
C ALA A 114 16.66 -14.23 13.07
N ILE A 115 15.42 -14.67 13.29
CA ILE A 115 14.24 -14.09 12.62
C ILE A 115 14.01 -12.63 13.09
N PRO A 116 13.97 -12.31 14.40
CA PRO A 116 13.91 -10.94 14.86
C PRO A 116 15.02 -10.03 14.28
N MET A 117 16.26 -10.51 14.22
CA MET A 117 17.39 -9.75 13.68
C MET A 117 17.25 -9.50 12.18
N LEU A 118 16.83 -10.51 11.41
CA LEU A 118 16.53 -10.33 9.98
C LEU A 118 15.37 -9.36 9.77
N GLY A 119 14.29 -9.46 10.56
CA GLY A 119 13.19 -8.51 10.53
C GLY A 119 13.64 -7.08 10.82
N PHE A 120 14.50 -6.90 11.83
CA PHE A 120 15.12 -5.62 12.15
C PHE A 120 15.91 -5.04 10.97
N PHE A 121 16.81 -5.82 10.37
CA PHE A 121 17.62 -5.35 9.24
C PHE A 121 16.80 -5.06 7.98
N ALA A 122 15.76 -5.84 7.71
CA ALA A 122 14.85 -5.58 6.60
C ALA A 122 14.09 -4.26 6.81
N GLY A 123 13.49 -4.08 7.98
CA GLY A 123 12.77 -2.85 8.33
C GLY A 123 13.68 -1.63 8.32
N LEU A 124 14.89 -1.75 8.89
CA LEU A 124 15.91 -0.70 8.86
C LEU A 124 16.28 -0.33 7.42
N THR A 125 16.56 -1.31 6.57
CA THR A 125 16.95 -1.06 5.18
C THR A 125 15.83 -0.37 4.42
N ILE A 126 14.60 -0.89 4.51
CA ILE A 126 13.46 -0.31 3.77
C ILE A 126 13.19 1.13 4.24
N LEU A 127 13.25 1.39 5.55
CA LEU A 127 13.06 2.74 6.10
C LEU A 127 14.19 3.69 5.70
N LEU A 128 15.45 3.24 5.69
CA LEU A 128 16.56 4.07 5.19
C LEU A 128 16.39 4.41 3.70
N LEU A 129 15.92 3.45 2.91
CA LEU A 129 15.62 3.67 1.49
C LEU A 129 14.43 4.62 1.27
N GLU A 130 13.45 4.60 2.18
CA GLU A 130 12.35 5.57 2.20
C GLU A 130 12.84 6.99 2.51
N LEU A 131 13.70 7.14 3.53
CA LEU A 131 14.19 8.45 3.99
C LEU A 131 15.19 9.12 3.02
N THR A 132 15.76 8.38 2.08
CA THR A 132 16.81 8.87 1.18
C THR A 132 16.31 9.33 -0.19
N ASP A 133 14.99 9.34 -0.43
CA ASP A 133 14.36 9.55 -1.76
C ASP A 133 14.80 8.54 -2.84
N TRP A 134 15.63 7.54 -2.49
CA TRP A 134 16.17 6.57 -3.44
C TRP A 134 15.10 5.56 -3.88
N PHE A 135 14.05 5.38 -3.09
CA PHE A 135 12.91 4.52 -3.41
C PHE A 135 11.58 5.25 -3.22
N GLU A 136 11.11 5.90 -4.29
CA GLU A 136 9.80 6.61 -4.37
C GLU A 136 8.59 5.73 -3.97
N TYR A 137 8.74 4.40 -3.89
CA TYR A 137 7.67 3.45 -3.55
C TYR A 137 8.07 2.50 -2.42
N ALA A 138 8.86 2.95 -1.44
CA ALA A 138 9.27 2.15 -0.29
C ALA A 138 8.10 1.41 0.39
N MET A 139 6.92 2.04 0.46
CA MET A 139 5.69 1.40 0.94
C MET A 139 5.30 0.14 0.17
N SER A 140 5.41 0.15 -1.16
CA SER A 140 5.11 -1.02 -1.99
C SER A 140 6.11 -2.14 -1.78
N TYR A 141 7.39 -1.80 -1.64
CA TYR A 141 8.44 -2.74 -1.27
C TYR A 141 8.17 -3.36 0.10
N PHE A 142 7.81 -2.54 1.09
CA PHE A 142 7.53 -2.98 2.46
C PHE A 142 6.34 -3.92 2.50
N PHE A 143 5.22 -3.55 1.86
CA PHE A 143 4.03 -4.38 1.86
C PHE A 143 4.25 -5.71 1.19
N THR A 144 4.92 -5.76 0.02
CA THR A 144 5.16 -7.05 -0.63
C THR A 144 6.27 -7.85 0.02
N PHE A 145 7.28 -7.21 0.59
CA PHE A 145 8.27 -7.89 1.44
C PHE A 145 7.60 -8.58 2.62
N GLY A 146 6.86 -7.83 3.43
CA GLY A 146 6.18 -8.35 4.62
C GLY A 146 5.12 -9.38 4.27
N SER A 147 4.39 -9.17 3.17
CA SER A 147 3.41 -10.13 2.66
C SER A 147 4.08 -11.41 2.19
N TYR A 148 5.12 -11.36 1.36
CA TYR A 148 5.79 -12.57 0.89
C TYR A 148 6.45 -13.31 2.06
N PHE A 149 7.09 -12.59 2.97
CA PHE A 149 7.66 -13.15 4.19
C PHE A 149 6.56 -13.85 5.03
N ALA A 150 5.42 -13.20 5.26
CA ALA A 150 4.31 -13.82 5.99
C ALA A 150 3.71 -15.02 5.23
N PHE A 151 3.53 -14.92 3.91
CA PHE A 151 3.07 -16.03 3.06
C PHE A 151 4.02 -17.21 3.16
N ALA A 152 5.33 -16.95 3.13
CA ALA A 152 6.36 -17.95 3.22
C ALA A 152 6.34 -18.65 4.59
N PHE A 153 6.27 -17.89 5.67
CA PHE A 153 6.25 -18.43 7.03
C PHE A 153 4.89 -18.98 7.47
N ALA A 154 3.81 -18.70 6.75
CA ALA A 154 2.46 -19.15 7.08
C ALA A 154 2.18 -20.62 6.75
N GLY A 155 3.17 -21.39 6.25
CA GLY A 155 3.02 -22.80 5.91
C GLY A 155 2.32 -23.64 7.01
N GLY A 156 1.54 -24.64 6.58
CA GLY A 156 0.84 -25.65 7.41
C GLY A 156 -0.24 -25.16 8.39
N ALA A 157 -0.03 -24.03 9.06
CA ALA A 157 -0.79 -23.62 10.24
C ALA A 157 -2.15 -22.95 9.93
N TYR A 158 -2.37 -22.46 8.70
CA TYR A 158 -3.54 -21.62 8.41
C TYR A 158 -4.17 -21.81 7.01
N GLY A 159 -4.10 -23.01 6.44
CA GLY A 159 -4.80 -23.30 5.19
C GLY A 159 -4.32 -22.50 3.99
N ALA A 160 -3.04 -22.05 4.00
CA ALA A 160 -2.35 -21.70 2.77
C ALA A 160 -2.37 -22.96 1.90
N VAL A 161 -3.16 -22.91 0.83
CA VAL A 161 -3.43 -24.07 -0.01
C VAL A 161 -2.19 -24.40 -0.79
N GLY A 162 -1.48 -25.38 -0.27
CA GLY A 162 -0.30 -25.98 -0.85
C GLY A 162 0.72 -26.24 0.23
N ASP A 163 1.03 -27.51 0.40
CA ASP A 163 2.29 -27.95 0.96
C ASP A 163 3.41 -27.57 -0.04
N TYR A 164 3.61 -26.27 -0.29
CA TYR A 164 4.56 -25.77 -1.28
C TYR A 164 6.00 -25.76 -0.75
N GLY A 165 6.23 -26.36 0.42
CA GLY A 165 7.58 -26.65 0.90
C GLY A 165 8.30 -25.44 1.48
N ILE A 166 7.59 -24.49 2.09
CA ILE A 166 8.25 -23.51 2.94
C ILE A 166 8.36 -24.08 4.34
N VAL A 167 9.53 -24.69 4.48
CA VAL A 167 10.02 -25.39 5.64
C VAL A 167 10.20 -24.43 6.82
N PHE A 168 9.58 -24.76 7.94
CA PHE A 168 9.99 -24.24 9.24
C PHE A 168 11.44 -24.62 9.53
N ALA A 169 12.24 -23.64 9.94
CA ALA A 169 13.48 -23.82 10.69
C ALA A 169 14.42 -24.93 10.17
N GLY A 170 15.10 -24.67 9.06
CA GLY A 170 16.38 -25.33 8.77
C GLY A 170 16.39 -26.50 7.79
N SER A 171 15.31 -26.79 7.07
CA SER A 171 15.39 -27.62 5.86
C SER A 171 15.19 -26.78 4.60
N TRP A 172 16.00 -27.07 3.59
CA TRP A 172 16.00 -26.36 2.32
C TRP A 172 14.89 -26.96 1.44
N GLY A 173 13.87 -26.16 1.14
CA GLY A 173 12.96 -26.46 0.02
C GLY A 173 13.74 -26.50 -1.30
N SER A 174 13.24 -27.26 -2.28
CA SER A 174 13.87 -27.27 -3.60
C SER A 174 13.78 -25.89 -4.27
N ALA A 175 14.76 -25.53 -5.10
CA ALA A 175 14.73 -24.26 -5.85
C ALA A 175 13.45 -24.13 -6.71
N ALA A 176 12.93 -25.26 -7.21
CA ALA A 176 11.68 -25.30 -7.96
C ALA A 176 10.47 -24.89 -7.10
N GLY A 177 10.42 -25.27 -5.82
CA GLY A 177 9.38 -24.85 -4.88
C GLY A 177 9.35 -23.34 -4.68
N TYR A 178 10.52 -22.74 -4.43
CA TYR A 178 10.62 -21.27 -4.30
C TYR A 178 10.17 -20.52 -5.55
N ILE A 179 10.49 -21.01 -6.75
CA ILE A 179 10.05 -20.39 -8.00
C ILE A 179 8.52 -20.51 -8.16
N GLN A 180 7.94 -21.65 -7.80
CA GLN A 180 6.50 -21.87 -7.85
C GLN A 180 5.76 -20.95 -6.87
N ASP A 181 6.26 -20.82 -5.65
CA ASP A 181 5.71 -19.91 -4.63
C ASP A 181 5.81 -18.45 -5.04
N PHE A 182 6.96 -18.05 -5.55
CA PHE A 182 7.16 -16.71 -6.11
C PHE A 182 6.15 -16.44 -7.24
N ALA A 183 6.02 -17.37 -8.19
CA ALA A 183 5.09 -17.21 -9.31
C ALA A 183 3.63 -17.14 -8.85
N TYR A 184 3.22 -18.00 -7.91
CA TYR A 184 1.88 -18.01 -7.33
C TYR A 184 1.57 -16.71 -6.58
N PHE A 185 2.48 -16.27 -5.71
CA PHE A 185 2.37 -15.01 -4.99
C PHE A 185 2.28 -13.82 -5.95
N MET A 186 3.15 -13.77 -6.95
CA MET A 186 3.15 -12.71 -7.95
C MET A 186 1.86 -12.70 -8.78
N ALA A 187 1.32 -13.87 -9.13
CA ALA A 187 0.03 -13.98 -9.80
C ALA A 187 -1.09 -13.37 -8.95
N LEU A 188 -1.13 -13.68 -7.65
CA LEU A 188 -2.11 -13.08 -6.72
C LEU A 188 -1.92 -11.56 -6.58
N ILE A 189 -0.67 -11.08 -6.49
CA ILE A 189 -0.39 -9.64 -6.49
C ILE A 189 -0.96 -8.97 -7.75
N LEU A 190 -0.73 -9.56 -8.92
CA LEU A 190 -1.27 -9.06 -10.19
C LEU A 190 -2.81 -9.08 -10.22
N VAL A 191 -3.45 -10.12 -9.67
CA VAL A 191 -4.90 -10.16 -9.52
C VAL A 191 -5.41 -8.99 -8.69
N GLY A 192 -4.79 -8.68 -7.55
CA GLY A 192 -5.23 -7.56 -6.72
C GLY A 192 -5.02 -6.20 -7.40
N PHE A 193 -3.92 -6.02 -8.13
CA PHE A 193 -3.73 -4.82 -8.97
C PHE A 193 -4.79 -4.71 -10.07
N PHE A 194 -5.14 -5.82 -10.71
CA PHE A 194 -6.17 -5.86 -11.74
C PHE A 194 -7.56 -5.53 -11.16
N LEU A 195 -7.90 -6.08 -9.99
CA LEU A 195 -9.12 -5.73 -9.26
C LEU A 195 -9.14 -4.23 -8.90
N GLY A 196 -8.03 -3.69 -8.42
CA GLY A 196 -7.86 -2.26 -8.17
C GLY A 196 -8.10 -1.41 -9.41
N TYR A 197 -7.50 -1.79 -10.52
CA TYR A 197 -7.66 -1.12 -11.81
C TYR A 197 -9.12 -1.10 -12.27
N ILE A 198 -9.81 -2.25 -12.28
CA ILE A 198 -11.22 -2.33 -12.70
C ILE A 198 -12.13 -1.54 -11.76
N THR A 199 -11.94 -1.73 -10.46
CA THR A 199 -12.76 -1.05 -9.43
C THR A 199 -12.68 0.45 -9.61
N ASP A 200 -11.50 0.97 -9.94
CA ASP A 200 -11.28 2.39 -10.11
C ASP A 200 -11.86 2.95 -11.43
N ILE A 201 -11.86 2.17 -12.53
CA ILE A 201 -12.61 2.54 -13.76
C ILE A 201 -14.09 2.72 -13.44
N VAL A 202 -14.68 1.73 -12.80
CA VAL A 202 -16.12 1.72 -12.56
C VAL A 202 -16.48 2.78 -11.52
N ARG A 203 -15.69 2.92 -10.45
CA ARG A 203 -15.79 4.03 -9.50
C ARG A 203 -15.79 5.37 -10.21
N TYR A 204 -14.84 5.61 -11.12
CA TYR A 204 -14.78 6.86 -11.86
C TYR A 204 -16.07 7.12 -12.66
N LYS A 205 -16.59 6.10 -13.36
CA LYS A 205 -17.84 6.20 -14.11
C LYS A 205 -19.05 6.47 -13.22
N ILE A 206 -19.15 5.80 -12.08
CA ILE A 206 -20.22 6.00 -11.08
C ILE A 206 -20.16 7.44 -10.55
N LEU A 207 -18.99 7.90 -10.12
CA LEU A 207 -18.83 9.25 -9.58
C LEU A 207 -19.13 10.32 -10.63
N ALA A 208 -18.73 10.09 -11.88
CA ALA A 208 -19.08 10.99 -12.98
C ALA A 208 -20.60 11.07 -13.22
N HIS A 209 -21.31 9.93 -13.13
CA HIS A 209 -22.77 9.88 -13.25
C HIS A 209 -23.49 10.61 -12.10
N GLU A 210 -22.94 10.55 -10.89
CA GLU A 210 -23.47 11.24 -9.69
C GLU A 210 -23.16 12.76 -9.66
N GLY A 211 -22.47 13.27 -10.68
CA GLY A 211 -22.03 14.66 -10.78
C GLY A 211 -20.87 15.00 -9.85
N LEU A 212 -20.11 14.00 -9.39
CA LEU A 212 -18.98 14.12 -8.47
C LEU A 212 -17.64 14.06 -9.22
N THR A 213 -17.53 14.82 -10.31
CA THR A 213 -16.34 14.83 -11.17
C THR A 213 -15.21 15.71 -10.65
N ASP A 214 -15.49 16.60 -9.69
CA ASP A 214 -14.47 17.46 -9.10
C ASP A 214 -13.56 16.67 -8.16
N GLU A 215 -12.26 16.64 -8.47
CA GLU A 215 -11.24 15.94 -7.67
C GLU A 215 -11.23 16.44 -6.22
N SER A 216 -11.62 17.70 -5.97
CA SER A 216 -11.73 18.26 -4.62
C SER A 216 -12.75 17.52 -3.74
N GLN A 217 -13.78 16.92 -4.34
CA GLN A 217 -14.82 16.15 -3.66
C GLN A 217 -14.44 14.68 -3.46
N GLN A 218 -13.41 14.23 -4.17
CA GLN A 218 -12.87 12.86 -4.11
C GLN A 218 -11.62 12.75 -3.22
N LYS A 219 -11.06 13.90 -2.79
CA LYS A 219 -10.01 14.01 -1.78
C LYS A 219 -10.43 13.36 -0.47
N THR A 220 -9.51 12.63 0.15
CA THR A 220 -9.70 12.07 1.49
C THR A 220 -9.83 13.20 2.53
N ILE A 221 -10.23 12.86 3.76
CA ILE A 221 -10.27 13.84 4.86
C ILE A 221 -8.86 14.44 5.05
N PHE A 222 -7.83 13.60 4.99
CA PHE A 222 -6.42 14.01 5.09
C PHE A 222 -5.99 14.97 3.98
N ASP A 223 -6.46 14.77 2.74
CA ASP A 223 -6.17 15.68 1.62
C ASP A 223 -6.89 17.04 1.73
N LYS A 224 -7.84 17.17 2.66
CA LYS A 224 -8.63 18.39 2.93
C LYS A 224 -8.16 19.17 4.16
N GLU A 225 -7.22 18.62 4.93
CA GLU A 225 -6.70 19.23 6.15
C GLU A 225 -5.56 20.24 5.91
N VAL A 226 -5.24 20.54 4.64
CA VAL A 226 -4.20 21.51 4.22
C VAL A 226 -4.80 22.89 3.91
#